data_AF-A0A845RCW8-F1
#
_entry.id   AF-A0A845RCW8-F1
#
_cell.length_a   1.000
_cell.length_b   1.000
_cell.length_c   1.000
_cell.angle_alpha   90.00
_cell.angle_beta   90.00
_cell.angle_gamma   90.00
#
_symmetry.space_group_name_H-M   'P 1'
#
loop_
_entity.id
_entity.type
_entity.pdbx_description
1 polymer ?
#
loop_
_entity_poly.entity_id
_entity_poly.type
_entity_poly.pdbx_seq_one_letter_code
_entity_poly.pdbx_strand_id
1 'polypeptide(L)'
;MDEEAAPVVKRIFQGVIEGKTIARIAEELTAERILTPAAHWRAIGERVSMGAAGADPYKWATATLIQILKKEEYMGWTVLNKTATESYKSKKREATPQENRLIFKDTHPAIIDEETWNVVQRLRETKRVRERIGGEPNPLTGVLYCADCGQKMYHKQGSTGRPDQPHHEYVCSSYRHYSRSCTCHYIRVSVVESLVLEAIRRVSGYVRENEAEFIERVREKSSLQQEAAVKESRKKLSKAKRRREEISGLIKKLYETYATGKIPENHFSELLTGYDTEQKTLDGEIERLQAEIDRYNTDSVRADKFIELVKRHTEFTEFSASLLNEFVEKIIVHEATKVNGVREQEVEIYLNFIGKFDLPEQEEQPEETPVRKSRKKRRHEMTEEQRAVLRERDKVRYARKVAARKAAEEAQRAAILKGTAYEIRPQEAGAAHAAI
;
A
#
# COMPACT_ATOMS: atom_id res chain seq x y z
N MET A 1 12.31 3.29 27.65
CA MET A 1 12.18 2.63 26.33
C MET A 1 13.17 1.48 26.32
N ASP A 2 12.76 0.30 25.85
CA ASP A 2 13.67 -0.86 25.73
C ASP A 2 14.49 -0.72 24.44
N GLU A 3 15.79 -0.47 24.59
CA GLU A 3 16.71 -0.21 23.48
C GLU A 3 16.99 -1.45 22.62
N GLU A 4 16.81 -2.66 23.16
CA GLU A 4 17.05 -3.91 22.44
C GLU A 4 15.82 -4.32 21.62
N ALA A 5 14.62 -4.15 22.17
CA ALA A 5 13.38 -4.53 21.50
C ALA A 5 12.93 -3.52 20.43
N ALA A 6 13.22 -2.22 20.60
CA ALA A 6 12.77 -1.18 19.69
C ALA A 6 13.26 -1.34 18.23
N PRO A 7 14.54 -1.67 17.96
CA PRO A 7 15.03 -1.95 16.62
C PRO A 7 14.30 -3.11 15.93
N VAL A 8 13.95 -4.16 16.68
CA VAL A 8 13.21 -5.32 16.15
C VAL A 8 11.81 -4.89 15.71
N VAL A 9 11.13 -4.06 16.51
CA VAL A 9 9.82 -3.50 16.13
C VAL A 9 9.96 -2.65 14.86
N LYS A 10 10.93 -1.73 14.80
CA LYS A 10 11.19 -0.92 13.60
C LYS A 10 11.40 -1.79 12.36
N ARG A 11 12.18 -2.85 12.48
CA ARG A 11 12.43 -3.80 11.39
C ARG A 11 11.16 -4.54 10.95
N ILE A 12 10.28 -4.92 11.87
CA ILE A 12 9.00 -5.56 11.55
C ILE A 12 8.12 -4.62 10.70
N PHE A 13 8.04 -3.33 11.08
CA PHE A 13 7.30 -2.33 10.32
C PHE A 13 7.95 -2.11 8.94
N GLN A 14 9.27 -1.93 8.89
CA GLN A 14 10.00 -1.75 7.64
C GLN A 14 9.83 -2.95 6.69
N GLY A 15 9.87 -4.19 7.18
CA GLY A 15 9.66 -5.38 6.36
C GLY A 15 8.28 -5.41 5.69
N VAL A 16 7.25 -4.86 6.32
CA VAL A 16 5.92 -4.74 5.70
C VAL A 16 5.92 -3.67 4.60
N ILE A 17 6.62 -2.55 4.81
CA ILE A 17 6.77 -1.47 3.83
C ILE A 17 7.57 -1.94 2.62
N GLU A 18 8.63 -2.73 2.83
CA GLU A 18 9.38 -3.46 1.79
C GLU A 18 8.51 -4.47 1.04
N GLY A 19 7.29 -4.74 1.52
CA GLY A 19 6.32 -5.61 0.88
C GLY A 19 6.44 -7.09 1.21
N LYS A 20 7.29 -7.45 2.19
CA LYS A 20 7.41 -8.84 2.67
C LYS A 20 6.10 -9.29 3.31
N THR A 21 5.76 -10.56 3.10
CA THR A 21 4.62 -11.15 3.78
C THR A 21 4.93 -11.34 5.27
N ILE A 22 3.92 -11.23 6.14
CA ILE A 22 4.07 -11.45 7.59
C ILE A 22 4.69 -12.82 7.90
N ALA A 23 4.38 -13.84 7.10
CA ALA A 23 4.98 -15.16 7.22
C ALA A 23 6.50 -15.14 6.96
N ARG A 24 6.93 -14.45 5.90
CA ARG A 24 8.37 -14.30 5.59
C ARG A 24 9.10 -13.53 6.69
N ILE A 25 8.51 -12.46 7.20
CA ILE A 25 9.10 -11.71 8.32
C ILE A 25 9.27 -12.62 9.54
N ALA A 26 8.27 -13.46 9.86
CA ALA A 26 8.39 -14.45 10.93
C ALA A 26 9.50 -15.48 10.67
N GLU A 27 9.64 -15.97 9.45
CA GLU A 27 10.69 -16.91 9.05
C GLU A 27 12.09 -16.28 9.19
N GLU A 28 12.28 -15.04 8.72
CA GLU A 28 13.53 -14.28 8.83
C GLU A 28 13.93 -14.08 10.31
N LEU A 29 12.99 -13.62 11.16
CA LEU A 29 13.25 -13.41 12.60
C LEU A 29 13.55 -14.73 13.34
N THR A 30 12.90 -15.83 12.93
CA THR A 30 13.13 -17.16 13.52
C THR A 30 14.49 -17.72 13.10
N ALA A 31 14.88 -17.55 11.83
CA ALA A 31 16.17 -18.00 11.30
C ALA A 31 17.35 -17.30 11.98
N GLU A 32 17.20 -16.00 12.27
CA GLU A 32 18.20 -15.20 12.97
C GLU A 32 18.19 -15.40 14.49
N ARG A 33 17.30 -16.26 15.01
CA ARG A 33 17.17 -16.56 16.43
C ARG A 33 16.95 -15.32 17.29
N ILE A 34 16.09 -14.41 16.83
CA ILE A 34 15.65 -13.26 17.62
C ILE A 34 14.60 -13.71 18.65
N LEU A 35 14.77 -13.30 19.91
CA LEU A 35 13.83 -13.64 20.98
C LEU A 35 12.44 -13.10 20.70
N THR A 36 11.42 -13.94 20.88
CA THR A 36 10.02 -13.51 20.85
C THR A 36 9.73 -12.57 22.02
N PRO A 37 8.72 -11.67 21.93
CA PRO A 37 8.43 -10.70 23.00
C PRO A 37 8.20 -11.35 24.37
N ALA A 38 7.57 -12.52 24.40
CA ALA A 38 7.34 -13.29 25.62
C ALA A 38 8.65 -13.88 26.19
N ALA A 39 9.56 -14.33 25.33
CA ALA A 39 10.86 -14.83 25.76
C ALA A 39 11.79 -13.70 26.20
N HIS A 40 11.78 -12.56 25.51
CA HIS A 40 12.50 -11.34 25.88
C HIS A 40 12.06 -10.82 27.25
N TRP A 41 10.75 -10.69 27.49
CA TRP A 41 10.23 -10.30 28.81
C TRP A 41 10.64 -11.26 29.91
N ARG A 42 10.67 -12.57 29.64
CA ARG A 42 11.17 -13.55 30.61
C ARG A 42 12.67 -13.35 30.91
N ALA A 43 13.47 -13.05 29.89
CA ALA A 43 14.91 -12.85 30.02
C ALA A 43 15.24 -11.63 30.90
N ILE A 44 14.45 -10.54 30.80
CA ILE A 44 14.61 -9.35 31.64
C ILE A 44 13.92 -9.45 33.02
N GLY A 45 13.37 -10.62 33.37
CA GLY A 45 12.76 -10.87 34.68
C GLY A 45 11.31 -10.39 34.84
N GLU A 46 10.64 -10.02 33.74
CA GLU A 46 9.26 -9.54 33.76
C GLU A 46 8.22 -10.67 33.74
N ARG A 47 7.02 -10.37 34.26
CA ARG A 47 5.93 -11.36 34.30
C ARG A 47 5.34 -11.61 32.91
N VAL A 48 5.34 -12.86 32.49
CA VAL A 48 4.78 -13.32 31.21
C VAL A 48 3.51 -14.14 31.45
N SER A 49 2.56 -14.08 30.51
CA SER A 49 1.37 -14.96 30.53
C SER A 49 1.76 -16.44 30.59
N MET A 50 1.08 -17.19 31.47
CA MET A 50 1.33 -18.62 31.75
C MET A 50 1.33 -19.50 30.48
N GLY A 51 0.59 -19.12 29.43
CA GLY A 51 0.51 -19.88 28.18
C GLY A 51 1.80 -19.88 27.33
N ALA A 52 2.79 -19.03 27.65
CA ALA A 52 4.04 -18.92 26.91
C ALA A 52 5.22 -19.67 27.57
N ALA A 53 4.98 -20.43 28.65
CA ALA A 53 6.05 -21.08 29.42
C ALA A 53 6.73 -22.24 28.67
N GLY A 54 6.03 -22.93 27.76
CA GLY A 54 6.54 -24.06 26.98
C GLY A 54 6.74 -23.79 25.49
N ALA A 55 6.61 -22.54 25.04
CA ALA A 55 6.80 -22.17 23.64
C ALA A 55 8.29 -21.99 23.32
N ASP A 56 8.70 -22.38 22.11
CA ASP A 56 10.05 -22.13 21.61
C ASP A 56 10.35 -20.62 21.61
N PRO A 57 11.39 -20.15 22.35
CA PRO A 57 11.67 -18.73 22.53
C PRO A 57 12.02 -17.99 21.24
N TYR A 58 12.44 -18.70 20.19
CA TYR A 58 12.86 -18.12 18.91
C TYR A 58 11.82 -18.28 17.80
N LYS A 59 10.75 -19.04 18.03
CA LYS A 59 9.74 -19.31 17.00
C LYS A 59 8.73 -18.17 16.91
N TRP A 60 8.87 -17.34 15.88
CA TRP A 60 7.94 -16.24 15.63
C TRP A 60 6.64 -16.73 14.99
N ALA A 61 5.53 -16.59 15.72
CA ALA A 61 4.20 -16.82 15.15
C ALA A 61 3.72 -15.59 14.38
N THR A 62 3.06 -15.82 13.23
CA THR A 62 2.44 -14.74 12.43
C THR A 62 1.41 -13.94 13.23
N ALA A 63 0.68 -14.60 14.14
CA ALA A 63 -0.26 -13.95 15.05
C ALA A 63 0.42 -12.90 15.94
N THR A 64 1.64 -13.17 16.43
CA THR A 64 2.41 -12.23 17.25
C THR A 64 2.76 -10.97 16.46
N LEU A 65 3.24 -11.12 15.23
CA LEU A 65 3.53 -10.00 14.33
C LEU A 65 2.27 -9.18 14.02
N ILE A 66 1.14 -9.84 13.76
CA ILE A 66 -0.15 -9.17 13.54
C ILE A 66 -0.55 -8.32 14.75
N GLN A 67 -0.33 -8.81 15.97
CA GLN A 67 -0.61 -8.05 17.19
C GLN A 67 0.34 -6.86 17.37
N ILE A 68 1.64 -7.04 17.10
CA ILE A 68 2.63 -5.95 17.15
C ILE A 68 2.24 -4.84 16.16
N LEU A 69 1.98 -5.21 14.91
CA LEU A 69 1.62 -4.26 13.86
C LEU A 69 0.29 -3.54 14.13
N LYS A 70 -0.60 -4.09 14.97
CA LYS A 70 -1.90 -3.47 15.30
C LYS A 70 -1.83 -2.47 16.46
N LYS A 71 -0.77 -2.50 17.27
CA LYS A 71 -0.67 -1.66 18.48
C LYS A 71 -0.39 -0.21 18.10
N GLU A 72 -1.29 0.68 18.52
CA GLU A 72 -1.16 2.14 18.38
C GLU A 72 -0.13 2.70 19.38
N GLU A 73 0.20 1.95 20.43
CA GLU A 73 1.18 2.35 21.44
C GLU A 73 2.57 2.66 20.87
N TYR A 74 2.94 2.03 19.75
CA TYR A 74 4.22 2.28 19.11
C TYR A 74 4.35 3.72 18.56
N MET A 75 3.24 4.45 18.41
CA MET A 75 3.20 5.88 18.07
C MET A 75 3.39 6.81 19.28
N GLY A 76 3.67 6.27 20.48
CA GLY A 76 3.77 7.08 21.69
C GLY A 76 2.44 7.33 22.40
N TRP A 77 1.36 6.70 21.94
CA TRP A 77 0.01 6.88 22.49
C TRP A 77 -0.29 5.91 23.64
N THR A 78 -1.08 6.34 24.61
CA THR A 78 -1.67 5.44 25.61
C THR A 78 -3.14 5.21 25.29
N VAL A 79 -3.48 3.97 24.97
CA VAL A 79 -4.87 3.56 24.69
C VAL A 79 -5.44 2.81 25.89
N LEU A 80 -6.33 3.46 26.62
CA LEU A 80 -7.07 2.87 27.74
C LEU A 80 -8.46 2.37 27.29
N ASN A 81 -9.09 1.59 28.16
CA ASN A 81 -10.44 1.05 27.94
C ASN A 81 -10.57 0.15 26.68
N LYS A 82 -9.55 -0.64 26.35
CA LYS A 82 -9.59 -1.57 25.19
C LYS A 82 -10.60 -2.70 25.35
N THR A 83 -10.84 -3.13 26.58
CA THR A 83 -11.82 -4.15 26.93
C THR A 83 -12.64 -3.67 28.10
N ALA A 84 -13.96 -3.76 27.97
CA ALA A 84 -14.91 -3.47 29.03
C ALA A 84 -15.70 -4.72 29.38
N THR A 85 -16.28 -4.72 30.56
CA THR A 85 -17.26 -5.72 30.96
C THR A 85 -18.63 -5.05 30.89
N GLU A 86 -19.59 -5.66 30.19
CA GLU A 86 -20.93 -5.09 29.97
C GLU A 86 -21.67 -4.80 31.29
N SER A 87 -21.42 -5.62 32.32
CA SER A 87 -22.00 -5.46 33.65
C SER A 87 -21.05 -6.01 34.70
N TYR A 88 -21.09 -5.46 35.92
CA TYR A 88 -20.32 -5.95 37.07
C TYR A 88 -20.61 -7.42 37.40
N LYS A 89 -21.76 -7.96 36.99
CA LYS A 89 -22.16 -9.36 37.22
C LYS A 89 -21.62 -10.32 36.17
N SER A 90 -21.22 -9.81 35.00
CA SER A 90 -20.66 -10.63 33.93
C SER A 90 -19.16 -10.74 34.12
N LYS A 91 -18.58 -11.93 33.92
CA LYS A 91 -17.11 -12.09 33.82
C LYS A 91 -16.61 -12.01 32.39
N LYS A 92 -17.52 -11.89 31.42
CA LYS A 92 -17.21 -11.80 29.99
C LYS A 92 -16.67 -10.42 29.67
N ARG A 93 -15.42 -10.35 29.21
CA ARG A 93 -14.81 -9.13 28.69
C ARG A 93 -15.08 -9.03 27.20
N GLU A 94 -15.54 -7.88 26.77
CA GLU A 94 -15.80 -7.58 25.37
C GLU A 94 -14.87 -6.46 24.89
N ALA A 95 -14.59 -6.45 23.60
CA ALA A 95 -13.78 -5.40 23.00
C ALA A 95 -14.61 -4.12 22.96
N THR A 96 -14.08 -3.06 23.57
CA THR A 96 -14.76 -1.77 23.59
C THR A 96 -14.75 -1.16 22.17
N PRO A 97 -15.90 -0.62 21.70
CA PRO A 97 -15.96 0.17 20.47
C PRO A 97 -14.89 1.25 20.46
N GLN A 98 -14.35 1.58 19.28
CA GLN A 98 -13.21 2.49 19.17
C GLN A 98 -13.54 3.90 19.70
N GLU A 99 -14.78 4.34 19.55
CA GLU A 99 -15.31 5.62 20.05
C GLU A 99 -15.26 5.75 21.59
N ASN A 100 -15.34 4.62 22.30
CA ASN A 100 -15.33 4.57 23.76
C ASN A 100 -13.92 4.31 24.33
N ARG A 101 -12.89 4.26 23.48
CA ARG A 101 -11.49 4.14 23.91
C ARG A 101 -10.97 5.52 24.26
N LEU A 102 -10.25 5.58 25.38
CA LEU A 102 -9.58 6.80 25.80
C LEU A 102 -8.17 6.77 25.21
N ILE A 103 -7.91 7.63 24.23
CA ILE A 103 -6.63 7.73 23.54
C ILE A 103 -5.94 9.00 24.02
N PHE A 104 -4.81 8.83 24.72
CA PHE A 104 -3.94 9.92 25.12
C PHE A 104 -2.73 9.93 24.18
N LYS A 105 -2.56 11.02 23.44
CA LYS A 105 -1.42 11.18 22.51
C LYS A 105 -0.17 11.61 23.27
N ASP A 106 0.99 11.27 22.71
CA ASP A 106 2.32 11.72 23.16
C ASP A 106 2.67 11.46 24.64
N THR A 107 2.15 10.37 25.21
CA THR A 107 2.42 9.98 26.60
C THR A 107 3.86 9.45 26.79
N HIS A 108 4.47 8.92 25.73
CA HIS A 108 5.81 8.32 25.79
C HIS A 108 6.53 8.41 24.43
N PRO A 109 7.87 8.24 24.37
CA PRO A 109 8.62 8.32 23.13
C PRO A 109 8.12 7.31 22.08
N ALA A 110 7.75 7.81 20.90
CA ALA A 110 7.30 6.99 19.79
C ALA A 110 8.45 6.14 19.21
N ILE A 111 8.16 4.88 18.92
CA ILE A 111 9.08 3.97 18.21
C ILE A 111 8.89 4.12 16.70
N ILE A 112 7.64 4.31 16.26
CA ILE A 112 7.21 4.45 14.87
C ILE A 112 6.40 5.75 14.76
N ASP A 113 6.65 6.54 13.72
CA ASP A 113 5.84 7.73 13.43
C ASP A 113 4.41 7.37 12.99
N GLU A 114 3.47 8.30 13.18
CA GLU A 114 2.06 8.10 12.86
C GLU A 114 1.85 7.76 11.38
N GLU A 115 2.64 8.35 10.49
CA GLU A 115 2.54 8.15 9.05
C GLU A 115 2.94 6.73 8.64
N THR A 116 4.08 6.25 9.12
CA THR A 116 4.56 4.88 8.89
C THR A 116 3.56 3.86 9.42
N TRP A 117 2.99 4.11 10.59
CA TRP A 117 1.97 3.23 11.15
C TRP A 117 0.70 3.18 10.28
N ASN A 118 0.24 4.33 9.79
CA ASN A 118 -0.91 4.45 8.89
C ASN A 118 -0.67 3.75 7.55
N VAL A 119 0.53 3.89 6.95
CA VAL A 119 0.93 3.15 5.73
C VAL A 119 0.80 1.65 5.99
N VAL A 120 1.37 1.15 7.09
CA VAL A 120 1.32 -0.27 7.44
C VAL A 120 -0.11 -0.76 7.66
N GLN A 121 -1.00 0.01 8.31
CA GLN A 121 -2.41 -0.40 8.46
C GLN A 121 -3.10 -0.53 7.11
N ARG A 122 -2.95 0.45 6.23
CA ARG A 122 -3.50 0.44 4.86
C ARG A 122 -3.00 -0.77 4.05
N LEU A 123 -1.71 -1.10 4.17
CA LEU A 123 -1.15 -2.30 3.54
C LEU A 123 -1.74 -3.60 4.11
N ARG A 124 -2.03 -3.64 5.42
CA ARG A 124 -2.62 -4.81 6.10
C ARG A 124 -4.10 -5.03 5.78
N GLU A 125 -4.86 -3.97 5.53
CA GLU A 125 -6.26 -4.07 5.10
C GLU A 125 -6.39 -4.86 3.80
N THR A 126 -5.40 -4.74 2.91
CA THR A 126 -5.36 -5.49 1.67
C THR A 126 -4.71 -6.86 1.89
N LYS A 127 -5.51 -7.92 1.83
CA LYS A 127 -4.97 -9.28 1.77
C LYS A 127 -4.22 -9.49 0.45
N ARG A 128 -2.89 -9.40 0.49
CA ARG A 128 -2.02 -9.81 -0.61
C ARG A 128 -2.11 -11.33 -0.75
N VAL A 129 -2.84 -11.79 -1.76
CA VAL A 129 -2.94 -13.22 -2.06
C VAL A 129 -1.64 -13.66 -2.72
N ARG A 130 -1.02 -14.72 -2.20
CA ARG A 130 0.15 -15.35 -2.84
C ARG A 130 -0.24 -15.81 -4.24
N GLU A 131 0.64 -15.58 -5.21
CA GLU A 131 0.47 -16.21 -6.52
C GLU A 131 0.46 -17.74 -6.34
N ARG A 132 -0.36 -18.45 -7.12
CA ARG A 132 -0.58 -19.91 -6.96
C ARG A 132 0.71 -20.73 -7.08
N ILE A 133 1.77 -20.18 -7.67
CA ILE A 133 3.05 -20.85 -7.91
C ILE A 133 4.15 -19.99 -7.30
N GLY A 134 4.42 -20.15 -6.00
CA GLY A 134 5.68 -19.75 -5.33
C GLY A 134 6.12 -18.27 -5.43
N GLY A 135 5.35 -17.41 -6.08
CA GLY A 135 5.72 -16.02 -6.37
C GLY A 135 5.40 -15.08 -5.22
N GLU A 136 6.22 -14.04 -5.10
CA GLU A 136 5.92 -12.91 -4.23
C GLU A 136 4.69 -12.16 -4.77
N PRO A 137 3.78 -11.68 -3.90
CA PRO A 137 2.66 -10.87 -4.35
C PRO A 137 3.16 -9.63 -5.09
N ASN A 138 2.50 -9.27 -6.20
CA ASN A 138 2.87 -8.07 -6.94
C ASN A 138 2.79 -6.81 -6.04
N PRO A 139 3.81 -5.93 -6.03
CA PRO A 139 3.87 -4.74 -5.19
C PRO A 139 2.65 -3.82 -5.28
N LEU A 140 2.05 -3.71 -6.47
CA LEU A 140 0.90 -2.84 -6.76
C LEU A 140 -0.42 -3.36 -6.18
N THR A 141 -0.41 -4.51 -5.51
CA THR A 141 -1.61 -5.13 -4.95
C THR A 141 -2.18 -4.29 -3.81
N GLY A 142 -3.39 -3.77 -4.01
CA GLY A 142 -4.09 -2.93 -3.04
C GLY A 142 -3.94 -1.42 -3.26
N VAL A 143 -3.11 -1.01 -4.22
CA VAL A 143 -2.83 0.41 -4.51
C VAL A 143 -3.64 0.91 -5.72
N LEU A 144 -4.01 0.01 -6.64
CA LEU A 144 -4.77 0.34 -7.86
C LEU A 144 -6.28 0.32 -7.63
N TYR A 145 -6.96 1.37 -8.08
CA TYR A 145 -8.41 1.58 -8.01
C TYR A 145 -8.98 1.90 -9.38
N CYS A 146 -10.21 1.45 -9.62
CA CYS A 146 -10.97 1.82 -10.81
C CYS A 146 -11.60 3.21 -10.65
N ALA A 147 -11.48 4.09 -11.65
CA ALA A 147 -12.10 5.41 -11.62
C ALA A 147 -13.64 5.35 -11.55
N ASP A 148 -14.26 4.49 -12.36
CA ASP A 148 -15.72 4.47 -12.52
C ASP A 148 -16.46 3.86 -11.33
N CYS A 149 -15.96 2.74 -10.80
CA CYS A 149 -16.65 2.01 -9.72
C CYS A 149 -15.99 2.17 -8.36
N GLY A 150 -14.83 2.83 -8.27
CA GLY A 150 -14.07 3.03 -7.03
C GLY A 150 -13.51 1.75 -6.39
N GLN A 151 -13.74 0.57 -6.98
CA GLN A 151 -13.27 -0.70 -6.42
C GLN A 151 -11.77 -0.92 -6.71
N LYS A 152 -11.10 -1.64 -5.79
CA LYS A 152 -9.70 -2.07 -5.96
C LYS A 152 -9.57 -2.96 -7.22
N MET A 153 -8.48 -2.81 -7.96
CA MET A 153 -8.18 -3.66 -9.11
C MET A 153 -7.55 -4.99 -8.67
N TYR A 154 -7.90 -6.06 -9.37
CA TYR A 154 -7.42 -7.41 -9.12
C TYR A 154 -6.25 -7.75 -10.04
N HIS A 155 -5.17 -8.26 -9.46
CA HIS A 155 -4.01 -8.76 -10.20
C HIS A 155 -4.35 -10.08 -10.91
N LYS A 156 -4.09 -10.16 -12.21
CA LYS A 156 -4.32 -11.33 -13.03
C LYS A 156 -3.06 -11.63 -13.84
N GLN A 157 -2.66 -12.90 -13.84
CA GLN A 157 -1.72 -13.43 -14.81
C GLN A 157 -2.49 -13.72 -16.11
N GLY A 158 -2.14 -13.00 -17.17
CA GLY A 158 -2.68 -13.16 -18.50
C GLY A 158 -2.29 -14.51 -19.11
N SER A 159 -3.25 -15.18 -19.73
CA SER A 159 -3.07 -16.52 -20.33
C SER A 159 -2.35 -16.51 -21.69
N THR A 160 -2.06 -15.32 -22.24
CA THR A 160 -1.52 -15.12 -23.60
C THR A 160 -0.03 -14.80 -23.63
N GLY A 161 0.64 -14.77 -22.47
CA GLY A 161 2.09 -14.58 -22.38
C GLY A 161 2.88 -15.78 -22.89
N ARG A 162 4.16 -15.57 -23.22
CA ARG A 162 5.06 -16.70 -23.46
C ARG A 162 5.31 -17.42 -22.11
N PRO A 163 5.58 -18.75 -22.11
CA PRO A 163 5.80 -19.50 -20.87
C PRO A 163 6.91 -18.92 -19.96
N ASP A 164 7.86 -18.22 -20.56
CA ASP A 164 9.02 -17.56 -19.93
C ASP A 164 8.77 -16.10 -19.51
N GLN A 165 7.70 -15.46 -20.00
CA GLN A 165 7.32 -14.07 -19.66
C GLN A 165 5.79 -13.93 -19.65
N PRO A 166 5.12 -14.37 -18.56
CA PRO A 166 3.68 -14.18 -18.42
C PRO A 166 3.34 -12.69 -18.41
N HIS A 167 2.25 -12.31 -19.07
CA HIS A 167 1.77 -10.93 -19.06
C HIS A 167 1.00 -10.69 -17.76
N HIS A 168 1.48 -9.81 -16.89
CA HIS A 168 0.75 -9.43 -15.68
C HIS A 168 -0.12 -8.18 -15.95
N GLU A 169 -1.39 -8.27 -15.58
CA GLU A 169 -2.39 -7.21 -15.78
C GLU A 169 -3.24 -7.02 -14.53
N TYR A 170 -3.63 -5.79 -14.25
CA TYR A 170 -4.64 -5.46 -13.26
C TYR A 170 -5.97 -5.23 -13.97
N VAL A 171 -7.04 -5.82 -13.46
CA VAL A 171 -8.40 -5.71 -14.00
C VAL A 171 -9.35 -5.24 -12.92
N CYS A 172 -10.33 -4.40 -13.26
CA CYS A 172 -11.38 -3.99 -12.33
C CYS A 172 -12.06 -5.21 -11.66
N SER A 173 -12.13 -5.20 -10.32
CA SER A 173 -12.74 -6.30 -9.56
C SER A 173 -14.23 -6.45 -9.84
N SER A 174 -14.97 -5.34 -9.95
CA SER A 174 -16.41 -5.36 -10.25
C SER A 174 -16.72 -6.07 -11.57
N TYR A 175 -15.90 -5.80 -12.60
CA TYR A 175 -16.01 -6.44 -13.90
C TYR A 175 -15.67 -7.94 -13.81
N ARG A 176 -14.56 -8.29 -13.14
CA ARG A 176 -14.14 -9.69 -12.95
C ARG A 176 -15.19 -10.54 -12.23
N HIS A 177 -15.87 -9.98 -11.24
CA HIS A 177 -16.91 -10.67 -10.48
C HIS A 177 -18.31 -10.56 -11.10
N TYR A 178 -18.40 -10.09 -12.36
CA TYR A 178 -19.65 -9.96 -13.12
C TYR A 178 -20.76 -9.18 -12.41
N SER A 179 -20.40 -8.22 -11.57
CA SER A 179 -21.37 -7.43 -10.78
C SER A 179 -22.17 -6.40 -11.60
N ARG A 180 -22.00 -6.36 -12.94
CA ARG A 180 -22.63 -5.42 -13.89
C ARG A 180 -22.42 -3.91 -13.62
N SER A 181 -21.67 -3.55 -12.60
CA SER A 181 -21.47 -2.16 -12.16
C SER A 181 -20.30 -1.42 -12.83
N CYS A 182 -19.55 -2.07 -13.73
CA CYS A 182 -18.36 -1.48 -14.36
C CYS A 182 -18.03 -2.16 -15.70
N THR A 183 -17.36 -1.43 -16.61
CA THR A 183 -16.80 -1.96 -17.87
C THR A 183 -15.42 -2.60 -17.64
N CYS A 184 -14.81 -3.14 -18.71
CA CYS A 184 -13.55 -3.88 -18.67
C CYS A 184 -12.34 -2.93 -18.56
N HIS A 185 -12.12 -2.38 -17.37
CA HIS A 185 -10.91 -1.58 -17.11
C HIS A 185 -9.75 -2.50 -16.81
N TYR A 186 -8.69 -2.39 -17.61
CA TYR A 186 -7.45 -3.11 -17.37
C TYR A 186 -6.23 -2.26 -17.67
N ILE A 187 -5.13 -2.55 -16.99
CA ILE A 187 -3.83 -1.93 -17.23
C ILE A 187 -2.72 -2.96 -17.00
N ARG A 188 -1.62 -2.86 -17.75
CA ARG A 188 -0.47 -3.78 -17.62
C ARG A 188 0.42 -3.35 -16.47
N VAL A 189 0.95 -4.31 -15.71
CA VAL A 189 1.88 -4.06 -14.59
C VAL A 189 3.08 -3.23 -15.02
N SER A 190 3.81 -3.69 -16.06
CA SER A 190 4.97 -2.96 -16.61
C SER A 190 4.71 -1.49 -16.95
N VAL A 191 3.49 -1.16 -17.40
CA VAL A 191 3.12 0.23 -17.74
C VAL A 191 2.94 1.04 -16.46
N VAL A 192 2.24 0.49 -15.46
CA VAL A 192 2.06 1.16 -14.16
C VAL A 192 3.41 1.38 -13.47
N GLU A 193 4.29 0.37 -13.46
CA GLU A 193 5.62 0.48 -12.85
C GLU A 193 6.45 1.59 -13.50
N SER A 194 6.44 1.69 -14.84
CA SER A 194 7.13 2.76 -15.55
C SER A 194 6.53 4.14 -15.25
N LEU A 195 5.21 4.27 -15.23
CA LEU A 195 4.52 5.55 -14.97
C LEU A 195 4.78 6.04 -13.55
N VAL A 196 4.74 5.14 -12.57
CA VAL A 196 5.02 5.47 -11.17
C VAL A 196 6.47 5.91 -11.00
N LEU A 197 7.42 5.17 -11.58
CA LEU A 197 8.83 5.52 -11.49
C LEU A 197 9.14 6.87 -12.15
N GLU A 198 8.53 7.14 -13.30
CA GLU A 198 8.65 8.41 -13.99
C GLU A 198 8.03 9.56 -13.18
N ALA A 199 6.82 9.38 -12.65
CA ALA A 199 6.17 10.38 -11.80
C ALA A 199 7.02 10.72 -10.57
N ILE A 200 7.55 9.70 -9.87
CA ILE A 200 8.44 9.90 -8.72
C ILE A 200 9.71 10.64 -9.14
N ARG A 201 10.35 10.25 -10.25
CA ARG A 201 11.56 10.94 -10.75
C ARG A 201 11.29 12.40 -11.09
N ARG A 202 10.20 12.69 -11.80
CA ARG A 202 9.84 14.07 -12.18
C ARG A 202 9.57 14.92 -10.93
N VAL A 203 8.79 14.41 -9.98
CA VAL A 203 8.49 15.14 -8.73
C VAL A 203 9.75 15.32 -7.87
N SER A 204 10.56 14.27 -7.71
CA SER A 204 11.82 14.36 -6.95
C SER A 204 12.83 15.30 -7.60
N GLY A 205 12.89 15.34 -8.93
CA GLY A 205 13.69 16.33 -9.67
C GLY A 205 13.24 17.75 -9.37
N TYR A 206 11.94 18.00 -9.46
CA TYR A 206 11.34 19.31 -9.17
C TYR A 206 11.58 19.76 -7.71
N VAL A 207 11.43 18.86 -6.74
CA VAL A 207 11.71 19.15 -5.32
C VAL A 207 13.16 19.55 -5.09
N ARG A 208 14.11 18.89 -5.77
CA ARG A 208 15.55 19.19 -5.64
C ARG A 208 15.91 20.54 -6.24
N GLU A 209 15.26 20.94 -7.33
CA GLU A 209 15.53 22.19 -8.03
C GLU A 209 14.82 23.39 -7.36
N ASN A 210 13.59 23.19 -6.89
CA ASN A 210 12.72 24.26 -6.40
C ASN A 210 12.00 23.87 -5.09
N GLU A 211 12.76 23.59 -4.02
CA GLU A 211 12.21 23.17 -2.72
C GLU A 211 11.16 24.17 -2.17
N ALA A 212 11.46 25.47 -2.23
CA ALA A 212 10.56 26.52 -1.73
C ALA A 212 9.27 26.65 -2.56
N GLU A 213 9.38 26.60 -3.89
CA GLU A 213 8.20 26.67 -4.79
C GLU A 213 7.35 25.40 -4.66
N PHE A 214 7.97 24.25 -4.41
CA PHE A 214 7.25 23.01 -4.14
C PHE A 214 6.39 23.10 -2.87
N ILE A 215 6.96 23.61 -1.77
CA ILE A 215 6.21 23.82 -0.53
C ILE A 215 5.02 24.76 -0.79
N GLU A 216 5.23 25.87 -1.49
CA GLU A 216 4.16 26.81 -1.85
C GLU A 216 3.08 26.16 -2.73
N ARG A 217 3.44 25.38 -3.75
CA ARG A 217 2.45 24.69 -4.60
C ARG A 217 1.66 23.61 -3.87
N VAL A 218 2.31 22.87 -2.96
CA VAL A 218 1.60 21.90 -2.10
C VAL A 218 0.62 22.64 -1.19
N ARG A 219 0.99 23.81 -0.67
CA ARG A 219 0.09 24.69 0.10
C ARG A 219 -1.05 25.24 -0.75
N GLU A 220 -0.78 25.69 -1.97
CA GLU A 220 -1.79 26.20 -2.90
C GLU A 220 -2.80 25.11 -3.27
N LYS A 221 -2.34 23.90 -3.64
CA LYS A 221 -3.23 22.77 -3.96
C LYS A 221 -4.02 22.27 -2.75
N SER A 222 -3.46 22.34 -1.54
CA SER A 222 -4.19 21.97 -0.33
C SER A 222 -5.22 23.05 0.08
N SER A 223 -5.01 24.31 -0.28
CA SER A 223 -5.98 25.37 -0.04
C SER A 223 -5.75 26.65 -0.85
N LEU A 224 -6.41 26.80 -2.00
CA LEU A 224 -6.51 28.08 -2.72
C LEU A 224 -7.37 29.15 -1.99
N GLN A 225 -7.75 28.97 -0.72
CA GLN A 225 -8.63 29.92 0.01
C GLN A 225 -8.22 30.28 1.45
N GLN A 226 -7.18 29.70 2.06
CA GLN A 226 -7.14 29.68 3.53
C GLN A 226 -5.95 30.34 4.23
N GLU A 227 -5.02 31.03 3.57
CA GLU A 227 -4.01 31.77 4.34
C GLU A 227 -4.63 32.95 5.12
N ALA A 228 -5.52 33.70 4.45
CA ALA A 228 -6.32 34.75 5.09
C ALA A 228 -7.27 34.17 6.14
N ALA A 229 -7.93 33.04 5.83
CA ALA A 229 -8.86 32.38 6.73
C ALA A 229 -8.16 31.78 7.96
N VAL A 230 -6.97 31.18 7.83
CA VAL A 230 -6.17 30.66 8.95
C VAL A 230 -5.67 31.80 9.81
N LYS A 231 -5.24 32.91 9.21
CA LYS A 231 -4.90 34.13 9.97
C LYS A 231 -6.11 34.69 10.72
N GLU A 232 -7.30 34.62 10.13
CA GLU A 232 -8.55 34.98 10.78
C GLU A 232 -8.93 34.00 11.91
N SER A 233 -8.84 32.69 11.69
CA SER A 233 -9.09 31.65 12.69
C SER A 233 -8.10 31.75 13.85
N ARG A 234 -6.83 32.07 13.62
CA ARG A 234 -5.85 32.38 14.67
C ARG A 234 -6.24 33.61 15.49
N LYS A 235 -6.72 34.68 14.83
CA LYS A 235 -7.24 35.87 15.54
C LYS A 235 -8.48 35.53 16.37
N LYS A 236 -9.44 34.79 15.80
CA LYS A 236 -10.65 34.34 16.51
C LYS A 236 -10.29 33.46 17.71
N LEU A 237 -9.37 32.52 17.55
CA LEU A 237 -8.86 31.66 18.62
C LEU A 237 -8.25 32.48 19.76
N SER A 238 -7.43 33.49 19.44
CA SER A 238 -6.82 34.36 20.46
C SER A 238 -7.88 35.16 21.24
N LYS A 239 -8.93 35.65 20.57
CA LYS A 239 -10.05 36.36 21.20
C LYS A 239 -10.88 35.44 22.09
N ALA A 240 -11.22 34.25 21.60
CA ALA A 240 -11.98 33.25 22.36
C ALA A 240 -11.23 32.79 23.62
N LYS A 241 -9.92 32.52 23.51
CA LYS A 241 -9.06 32.18 24.66
C LYS A 241 -9.00 33.31 25.68
N ARG A 242 -8.85 34.56 25.23
CA ARG A 242 -8.86 35.73 26.12
C ARG A 242 -10.20 35.88 26.84
N ARG A 243 -11.32 35.76 26.13
CA ARG A 243 -12.66 35.85 26.72
C ARG A 243 -12.91 34.75 27.75
N ARG A 244 -12.48 33.52 27.46
CA ARG A 244 -12.55 32.40 28.40
C ARG A 244 -11.76 32.70 29.69
N GLU A 245 -10.56 33.26 29.57
CA GLU A 245 -9.75 33.64 30.73
C GLU A 245 -10.40 34.77 31.55
N GLU A 246 -10.99 35.77 30.87
CA GLU A 246 -11.75 36.84 31.51
C GLU A 246 -12.95 36.29 32.30
N ILE A 247 -13.72 35.35 31.72
CA ILE A 247 -14.83 34.66 32.40
C ILE A 247 -14.32 33.85 33.59
N SER A 248 -13.20 33.13 33.46
CA SER A 248 -12.60 32.41 34.59
C SER A 248 -12.25 33.36 35.75
N GLY A 249 -11.71 34.54 35.44
CA GLY A 249 -11.46 35.59 36.43
C GLY A 249 -12.74 36.14 37.06
N LEU A 250 -13.81 36.32 36.28
CA LEU A 250 -15.12 36.78 36.77
C LEU A 250 -15.78 35.73 37.69
N ILE A 251 -15.70 34.44 37.35
CA ILE A 251 -16.20 33.35 38.19
C ILE A 251 -15.49 33.34 39.55
N LYS A 252 -14.16 33.52 39.58
CA LYS A 252 -13.40 33.62 40.84
C LYS A 252 -13.90 34.76 41.73
N LYS A 253 -14.06 35.95 41.16
CA LYS A 253 -14.59 37.13 41.88
C LYS A 253 -16.04 36.96 42.32
N LEU A 254 -16.87 36.33 41.49
CA LEU A 254 -18.26 36.02 41.82
C LEU A 254 -18.32 35.09 43.05
N TYR A 255 -17.46 34.08 43.09
CA TYR A 255 -17.35 33.15 44.21
C TYR A 255 -16.91 33.85 45.50
N GLU A 256 -15.88 34.71 45.43
CA GLU A 256 -15.44 35.53 46.57
C GLU A 256 -16.57 36.44 47.09
N THR A 257 -17.33 37.06 46.17
CA THR A 257 -18.40 37.99 46.52
C THR A 257 -19.58 37.26 47.17
N TYR A 258 -19.92 36.05 46.70
CA TYR A 258 -20.89 35.17 47.35
C TYR A 258 -20.42 34.72 48.74
N ALA A 259 -19.15 34.30 48.88
CA ALA A 259 -18.58 33.91 50.17
C ALA A 259 -18.58 35.06 51.21
N THR A 260 -18.46 36.31 50.76
CA THR A 260 -18.59 37.51 51.63
C THR A 260 -20.04 37.91 51.94
N GLY A 261 -21.04 37.16 51.44
CA GLY A 261 -22.46 37.40 51.69
C GLY A 261 -23.07 38.60 50.97
N LYS A 262 -22.37 39.19 50.01
CA LYS A 262 -22.83 40.38 49.26
C LYS A 262 -23.84 40.06 48.16
N ILE A 263 -23.96 38.79 47.76
CA ILE A 263 -24.87 38.34 46.71
C ILE A 263 -25.69 37.15 47.26
N PRO A 264 -27.04 37.18 47.12
CA PRO A 264 -27.88 36.05 47.49
C PRO A 264 -27.72 34.86 46.52
N GLU A 265 -27.95 33.65 47.02
CA GLU A 265 -27.70 32.38 46.32
C GLU A 265 -28.41 32.26 44.96
N ASN A 266 -29.63 32.81 44.85
CA ASN A 266 -30.39 32.80 43.61
C ASN A 266 -29.67 33.56 42.47
N HIS A 267 -29.15 34.75 42.75
CA HIS A 267 -28.41 35.56 41.77
C HIS A 267 -27.04 34.97 41.45
N PHE A 268 -26.38 34.35 42.44
CA PHE A 268 -25.13 33.62 42.22
C PHE A 268 -25.34 32.46 41.23
N SER A 269 -26.38 31.65 41.44
CA SER A 269 -26.67 30.47 40.63
C SER A 269 -27.02 30.83 39.18
N GLU A 270 -27.80 31.90 38.98
CA GLU A 270 -28.15 32.41 37.66
C GLU A 270 -26.92 32.93 36.90
N LEU A 271 -26.09 33.77 37.54
CA LEU A 271 -24.86 34.30 36.92
C LEU A 271 -23.84 33.21 36.62
N LEU A 272 -23.67 32.24 37.53
CA LEU A 272 -22.76 31.11 37.33
C LEU A 272 -23.21 30.24 36.15
N THR A 273 -24.52 30.00 36.00
CA THR A 273 -25.08 29.24 34.87
C THR A 273 -24.83 29.98 33.55
N GLY A 274 -25.01 31.31 33.53
CA GLY A 274 -24.66 32.14 32.37
C GLY A 274 -23.18 32.03 31.99
N TYR A 275 -22.28 32.16 32.96
CA TYR A 275 -20.85 32.02 32.70
C TYR A 275 -20.43 30.60 32.29
N ASP A 276 -21.03 29.56 32.87
CA ASP A 276 -20.73 28.15 32.52
C ASP A 276 -21.19 27.81 31.09
N THR A 277 -22.34 28.33 30.67
CA THR A 277 -22.81 28.18 29.29
C THR A 277 -21.94 28.95 28.29
N GLU A 278 -21.54 30.18 28.60
CA GLU A 278 -20.58 30.94 27.78
C GLU A 278 -19.21 30.23 27.73
N GLN A 279 -18.74 29.67 28.84
CA GLN A 279 -17.48 28.93 28.88
C GLN A 279 -17.54 27.66 28.01
N LYS A 280 -18.62 26.88 28.10
CA LYS A 280 -18.82 25.68 27.25
C LYS A 280 -18.87 26.01 25.77
N THR A 281 -19.55 27.11 25.40
CA THR A 281 -19.61 27.54 23.99
C THR A 281 -18.25 28.00 23.48
N LEU A 282 -17.50 28.75 24.28
CA LEU A 282 -16.13 29.17 23.95
C LEU A 282 -15.17 27.98 23.86
N ASP A 283 -15.29 26.98 24.73
CA ASP A 283 -14.47 25.77 24.69
C ASP A 283 -14.72 24.96 23.41
N GLY A 284 -15.98 24.77 23.02
CA GLY A 284 -16.32 24.14 21.74
C GLY A 284 -15.83 24.94 20.52
N GLU A 285 -15.88 26.29 20.58
CA GLU A 285 -15.35 27.14 19.51
C GLU A 285 -13.81 27.08 19.44
N ILE A 286 -13.12 27.06 20.59
CA ILE A 286 -11.67 26.90 20.69
C ILE A 286 -11.26 25.56 20.09
N GLU A 287 -11.92 24.46 20.45
CA GLU A 287 -11.65 23.13 19.90
C GLU A 287 -11.83 23.10 18.38
N ARG A 288 -12.92 23.67 17.87
CA ARG A 288 -13.19 23.75 16.44
C ARG A 288 -12.14 24.57 15.69
N LEU A 289 -11.81 25.76 16.18
CA LEU A 289 -10.82 26.65 15.55
C LEU A 289 -9.40 26.06 15.64
N GLN A 290 -9.06 25.41 16.75
CA GLN A 290 -7.79 24.71 16.92
C GLN A 290 -7.69 23.53 15.93
N ALA A 291 -8.74 22.72 15.81
CA ALA A 291 -8.78 21.62 14.84
C ALA A 291 -8.65 22.10 13.39
N GLU A 292 -9.22 23.27 13.04
CA GLU A 292 -9.06 23.88 11.71
C GLU A 292 -7.61 24.32 11.46
N ILE A 293 -6.96 24.95 12.45
CA ILE A 293 -5.55 25.37 12.37
C ILE A 293 -4.62 24.15 12.30
N ASP A 294 -4.91 23.10 13.06
CA ASP A 294 -4.10 21.88 13.11
C ASP A 294 -4.18 21.12 11.79
N ARG A 295 -5.34 21.09 11.13
CA ARG A 295 -5.48 20.55 9.76
C ARG A 295 -4.55 21.26 8.79
N TYR A 296 -4.51 22.59 8.85
CA TYR A 296 -3.62 23.39 7.99
C TYR A 296 -2.14 23.14 8.27
N ASN A 297 -1.74 23.13 9.55
CA ASN A 297 -0.35 22.85 9.93
C ASN A 297 0.07 21.42 9.52
N THR A 298 -0.86 20.47 9.56
CA THR A 298 -0.62 19.08 9.12
C THR A 298 -0.15 19.05 7.66
N ASP A 299 -0.70 19.89 6.79
CA ASP A 299 -0.32 19.92 5.37
C ASP A 299 1.09 20.50 5.15
N SER A 300 1.53 21.48 5.96
CA SER A 300 2.92 21.95 5.92
C SER A 300 3.88 20.86 6.38
N VAL A 301 3.54 20.17 7.47
CA VAL A 301 4.35 19.05 7.99
C VAL A 301 4.42 17.91 6.98
N ARG A 302 3.35 17.67 6.21
CA ARG A 302 3.33 16.68 5.12
C ARG A 302 4.30 17.02 4.00
N ALA A 303 4.35 18.28 3.56
CA ALA A 303 5.31 18.72 2.54
C ALA A 303 6.76 18.53 3.00
N ASP A 304 7.08 18.93 4.23
CA ASP A 304 8.41 18.78 4.81
C ASP A 304 8.83 17.31 4.90
N LYS A 305 7.91 16.43 5.32
CA LYS A 305 8.14 14.98 5.37
C LYS A 305 8.38 14.39 3.98
N PHE A 306 7.66 14.85 2.96
CA PHE A 306 7.88 14.41 1.58
C PHE A 306 9.27 14.82 1.09
N ILE A 307 9.71 16.05 1.40
CA ILE A 307 11.04 16.54 1.05
C ILE A 307 12.13 15.72 1.74
N GLU A 308 11.97 15.43 3.04
CA GLU A 308 12.90 14.55 3.77
C GLU A 308 12.98 13.16 3.13
N LEU A 309 11.84 12.62 2.70
CA LEU A 309 11.75 11.33 2.02
C LEU A 309 12.44 11.35 0.64
N VAL A 310 12.30 12.43 -0.14
CA VAL A 310 13.06 12.64 -1.39
C VAL A 310 14.56 12.78 -1.11
N LYS A 311 14.97 13.50 -0.07
CA LYS A 311 16.39 13.68 0.29
C LYS A 311 17.07 12.37 0.70
N ARG A 312 16.33 11.43 1.30
CA ARG A 312 16.85 10.10 1.67
C ARG A 312 17.11 9.19 0.48
N HIS A 313 16.34 9.32 -0.61
CA HIS A 313 16.44 8.49 -1.80
C HIS A 313 17.12 9.27 -2.93
N THR A 314 18.43 9.06 -3.11
CA THR A 314 19.26 9.83 -4.05
C THR A 314 19.16 9.36 -5.50
N GLU A 315 18.86 8.09 -5.76
CA GLU A 315 18.71 7.55 -7.12
C GLU A 315 17.54 6.54 -7.20
N PHE A 316 16.53 6.88 -8.02
CA PHE A 316 15.39 6.00 -8.28
C PHE A 316 15.68 5.13 -9.52
N THR A 317 16.56 4.14 -9.39
CA THR A 317 16.96 3.27 -10.52
C THR A 317 15.96 2.16 -10.79
N GLU A 318 15.48 1.48 -9.75
CA GLU A 318 14.60 0.32 -9.85
C GLU A 318 13.26 0.52 -9.12
N PHE A 319 12.18 -0.02 -9.70
CA PHE A 319 10.87 -0.06 -9.06
C PHE A 319 10.88 -1.09 -7.93
N SER A 320 10.74 -0.63 -6.69
CA SER A 320 10.66 -1.49 -5.50
C SER A 320 9.33 -1.31 -4.76
N ALA A 321 8.91 -2.33 -4.03
CA ALA A 321 7.71 -2.24 -3.19
C ALA A 321 7.86 -1.19 -2.07
N SER A 322 9.07 -1.01 -1.53
CA SER A 322 9.36 0.05 -0.55
C SER A 322 9.09 1.43 -1.17
N LEU A 323 9.64 1.67 -2.36
CA LEU A 323 9.45 2.92 -3.09
C LEU A 323 7.96 3.20 -3.33
N LEU A 324 7.22 2.20 -3.81
CA LEU A 324 5.78 2.34 -4.03
C LEU A 324 5.04 2.69 -2.74
N ASN A 325 5.25 1.94 -1.66
CA ASN A 325 4.48 2.10 -0.42
C ASN A 325 4.84 3.39 0.33
N GLU A 326 6.07 3.88 0.18
CA GLU A 326 6.56 5.14 0.76
C GLU A 326 6.08 6.37 -0.01
N PHE A 327 6.07 6.32 -1.36
CA PHE A 327 5.76 7.50 -2.18
C PHE A 327 4.33 7.52 -2.71
N VAL A 328 3.63 6.40 -2.85
CA VAL A 328 2.32 6.31 -3.51
C VAL A 328 1.23 5.92 -2.52
N GLU A 329 0.17 6.73 -2.48
CA GLU A 329 -1.03 6.46 -1.69
C GLU A 329 -2.03 5.57 -2.45
N LYS A 330 -2.37 5.97 -3.67
CA LYS A 330 -3.33 5.25 -4.54
C LYS A 330 -3.08 5.60 -6.00
N ILE A 331 -3.45 4.69 -6.88
CA ILE A 331 -3.40 4.89 -8.34
C ILE A 331 -4.80 4.65 -8.88
N ILE A 332 -5.38 5.64 -9.55
CA ILE A 332 -6.70 5.57 -10.16
C ILE A 332 -6.54 5.33 -11.67
N VAL A 333 -7.21 4.30 -12.17
CA VAL A 333 -7.14 3.90 -13.58
C VAL A 333 -8.49 4.13 -14.24
N HIS A 334 -8.48 4.95 -15.28
CA HIS A 334 -9.66 5.29 -16.09
C HIS A 334 -9.90 4.28 -17.23
N GLU A 335 -11.07 4.40 -17.84
CA GLU A 335 -11.40 3.63 -19.05
C GLU A 335 -10.43 3.98 -20.18
N ALA A 336 -9.99 2.97 -20.92
CA ALA A 336 -9.11 3.19 -22.07
C ALA A 336 -9.94 3.62 -23.29
N THR A 337 -9.66 4.80 -23.83
CA THR A 337 -10.26 5.29 -25.06
C THR A 337 -9.36 4.96 -26.25
N LYS A 338 -9.97 4.90 -27.44
CA LYS A 338 -9.22 4.63 -28.67
C LYS A 338 -9.33 5.84 -29.59
N VAL A 339 -8.32 6.70 -29.55
CA VAL A 339 -8.20 7.88 -30.41
C VAL A 339 -7.26 7.52 -31.56
N ASN A 340 -7.70 7.71 -32.80
CA ASN A 340 -6.87 7.49 -34.01
C ASN A 340 -6.19 6.10 -34.13
N GLY A 341 -6.78 5.06 -33.55
CA GLY A 341 -6.21 3.70 -33.58
C GLY A 341 -5.17 3.40 -32.50
N VAL A 342 -4.78 4.41 -31.71
CA VAL A 342 -3.93 4.29 -30.52
C VAL A 342 -4.84 4.12 -29.30
N ARG A 343 -4.42 3.27 -28.36
CA ARG A 343 -5.11 3.09 -27.08
C ARG A 343 -4.52 4.10 -26.10
N GLU A 344 -5.32 5.08 -25.72
CA GLU A 344 -4.99 6.07 -24.69
C GLU A 344 -5.72 5.69 -23.41
N GLN A 345 -5.09 5.91 -22.27
CA GLN A 345 -5.67 5.60 -20.97
C GLN A 345 -5.13 6.56 -19.93
N GLU A 346 -6.01 7.27 -19.26
CA GLU A 346 -5.65 8.17 -18.18
C GLU A 346 -5.37 7.38 -16.89
N VAL A 347 -4.29 7.75 -16.21
CA VAL A 347 -3.88 7.16 -14.94
C VAL A 347 -3.52 8.29 -13.98
N GLU A 348 -4.25 8.38 -12.88
CA GLU A 348 -3.98 9.38 -11.85
C GLU A 348 -3.18 8.74 -10.71
N ILE A 349 -2.03 9.32 -10.39
CA ILE A 349 -1.17 8.84 -9.31
C ILE A 349 -1.28 9.83 -8.15
N TYR A 350 -1.75 9.34 -7.00
CA TYR A 350 -1.78 10.09 -5.76
C TYR A 350 -0.54 9.72 -4.96
N LEU A 351 0.31 10.70 -4.74
CA LEU A 351 1.52 10.53 -3.94
C LEU A 351 1.16 10.69 -2.46
N ASN A 352 1.82 9.91 -1.59
CA ASN A 352 1.71 10.10 -0.15
C ASN A 352 2.09 11.55 0.18
N PHE A 353 1.42 12.12 1.19
CA PHE A 353 1.64 13.48 1.72
C PHE A 353 1.12 14.64 0.85
N ILE A 354 1.16 14.53 -0.48
CA ILE A 354 0.83 15.65 -1.40
C ILE A 354 -0.39 15.41 -2.30
N GLY A 355 -0.89 14.17 -2.37
CA GLY A 355 -2.05 13.84 -3.21
C GLY A 355 -1.73 13.86 -4.71
N LYS A 356 -2.68 14.31 -5.54
CA LYS A 356 -2.48 14.44 -6.99
C LYS A 356 -1.62 15.69 -7.27
N PHE A 357 -0.33 15.49 -7.47
CA PHE A 357 0.58 16.56 -7.87
C PHE A 357 0.68 16.61 -9.39
N ASP A 358 0.30 17.75 -9.96
CA ASP A 358 0.37 17.96 -11.40
C ASP A 358 1.58 18.86 -11.59
N LEU A 359 2.64 18.30 -12.16
CA LEU A 359 3.80 19.09 -12.55
C LEU A 359 3.39 20.01 -13.70
N PRO A 360 3.89 21.27 -13.74
CA PRO A 360 3.74 22.07 -14.94
C PRO A 360 4.30 21.28 -16.13
N GLU A 361 3.53 21.22 -17.22
CA GLU A 361 4.00 20.62 -18.48
C GLU A 361 5.33 21.29 -18.82
N GLN A 362 6.43 20.55 -18.69
CA GLN A 362 7.62 20.91 -19.43
C GLN A 362 7.22 20.72 -20.89
N GLU A 363 7.43 21.74 -21.72
CA GLU A 363 7.32 21.62 -23.16
C GLU A 363 8.23 20.46 -23.59
N GLU A 364 7.65 19.27 -23.71
CA GLU A 364 8.33 18.11 -24.27
C GLU A 364 8.64 18.52 -25.71
N GLN A 365 9.91 18.85 -25.99
CA GLN A 365 10.38 18.82 -27.36
C GLN A 365 10.04 17.43 -27.88
N PRO A 366 9.37 17.32 -29.04
CA PRO A 366 8.86 16.04 -29.50
C PRO A 366 10.03 15.09 -29.69
N GLU A 367 10.22 14.16 -28.76
CA GLU A 367 10.98 12.96 -29.04
C GLU A 367 10.20 12.23 -30.12
N GLU A 368 10.77 12.20 -31.32
CA GLU A 368 10.27 11.39 -32.43
C GLU A 368 10.23 9.93 -31.98
N THR A 369 9.09 9.49 -31.44
CA THR A 369 8.83 8.08 -31.23
C THR A 369 8.92 7.41 -32.60
N PRO A 370 9.85 6.45 -32.80
CA PRO A 370 9.93 5.77 -34.08
C PRO A 370 8.65 4.95 -34.23
N VAL A 371 7.74 5.46 -35.06
CA VAL A 371 6.47 4.81 -35.37
C VAL A 371 6.76 3.37 -35.76
N ARG A 372 6.43 2.42 -34.87
CA ARG A 372 6.48 0.99 -35.19
C ARG A 372 5.39 0.70 -36.21
N LYS A 373 5.67 1.00 -37.49
CA LYS A 373 4.80 0.64 -38.61
C LYS A 373 4.58 -0.89 -38.55
N SER A 374 3.32 -1.30 -38.49
CA SER A 374 2.89 -2.69 -38.58
C SER A 374 3.63 -3.45 -39.69
N ARG A 375 4.03 -4.72 -39.45
CA ARG A 375 4.71 -5.58 -40.45
C ARG A 375 3.94 -5.67 -41.79
N LYS A 376 2.61 -5.47 -41.78
CA LYS A 376 1.79 -5.42 -43.00
C LYS A 376 2.05 -4.14 -43.83
N LYS A 377 2.23 -2.98 -43.18
CA LYS A 377 2.49 -1.70 -43.85
C LYS A 377 3.90 -1.69 -44.47
N ARG A 378 4.91 -2.24 -43.76
CA ARG A 378 6.28 -2.43 -44.27
C ARG A 378 6.37 -3.30 -45.54
N ARG A 379 5.57 -4.38 -45.66
CA ARG A 379 5.55 -5.20 -46.89
C ARG A 379 5.00 -4.46 -48.11
N HIS A 380 4.10 -3.51 -47.91
CA HIS A 380 3.49 -2.74 -48.99
C HIS A 380 4.42 -1.63 -49.50
N GLU A 381 5.24 -1.06 -48.62
CA GLU A 381 6.27 -0.04 -48.93
C GLU A 381 7.58 -0.62 -49.49
N MET A 382 7.82 -1.94 -49.38
CA MET A 382 9.03 -2.59 -49.93
C MET A 382 9.02 -2.69 -51.46
N THR A 383 10.19 -2.47 -52.07
CA THR A 383 10.44 -2.69 -53.51
C THR A 383 10.35 -4.18 -53.89
N GLU A 384 10.17 -4.46 -55.18
CA GLU A 384 9.98 -5.83 -55.68
C GLU A 384 11.18 -6.74 -55.43
N GLU A 385 12.40 -6.20 -55.52
CA GLU A 385 13.65 -6.90 -55.21
C GLU A 385 13.73 -7.32 -53.73
N GLN A 386 13.36 -6.43 -52.81
CA GLN A 386 13.33 -6.74 -51.37
C GLN A 386 12.28 -7.82 -51.05
N ARG A 387 11.15 -7.82 -51.78
CA ARG A 387 10.14 -8.89 -51.68
C ARG A 387 10.68 -10.22 -52.21
N ALA A 388 11.50 -10.21 -53.27
CA ALA A 388 12.13 -11.41 -53.83
C ALA A 388 13.10 -12.06 -52.85
N VAL A 389 13.97 -11.28 -52.21
CA VAL A 389 14.92 -11.77 -51.19
C VAL A 389 14.19 -12.42 -50.00
N LEU A 390 13.09 -11.80 -49.54
CA LEU A 390 12.26 -12.35 -48.47
C LEU A 390 11.56 -13.64 -48.86
N ARG A 391 11.04 -13.73 -50.09
CA ARG A 391 10.44 -14.97 -50.63
C ARG A 391 11.46 -16.09 -50.66
N GLU A 392 12.69 -15.81 -51.07
CA GLU A 392 13.73 -16.84 -51.16
C GLU A 392 14.20 -17.30 -49.78
N ARG A 393 14.35 -16.37 -48.83
CA ARG A 393 14.61 -16.70 -47.44
C ARG A 393 13.49 -17.55 -46.83
N ASP A 394 12.23 -17.25 -47.13
CA ASP A 394 11.08 -18.01 -46.64
C ASP A 394 10.98 -19.39 -47.29
N LYS A 395 11.33 -19.55 -48.57
CA LYS A 395 11.47 -20.88 -49.22
C LYS A 395 12.54 -21.73 -48.56
N VAL A 396 13.73 -21.17 -48.29
CA VAL A 396 14.81 -21.87 -47.59
C VAL A 396 14.39 -22.28 -46.19
N ARG A 397 13.71 -21.37 -45.46
CA ARG A 397 13.18 -21.67 -44.13
C ARG A 397 12.12 -22.77 -44.15
N TYR A 398 11.22 -22.74 -45.13
CA TYR A 398 10.17 -23.75 -45.30
C TYR A 398 10.78 -25.11 -45.67
N ALA A 399 11.73 -25.15 -46.60
CA ALA A 399 12.46 -26.37 -46.95
C ALA A 399 13.17 -26.99 -45.74
N ARG A 400 13.84 -26.18 -44.90
CA ARG A 400 14.48 -26.64 -43.66
C ARG A 400 13.47 -27.22 -42.67
N LYS A 401 12.29 -26.59 -42.55
CA LYS A 401 11.20 -27.08 -41.68
C LYS A 401 10.62 -28.40 -42.17
N VAL A 402 10.42 -28.55 -43.48
CA VAL A 402 9.93 -29.79 -44.10
C VAL A 402 10.95 -30.92 -43.96
N ALA A 403 12.24 -30.65 -44.21
CA ALA A 403 13.32 -31.62 -44.01
C ALA A 403 13.41 -32.09 -42.54
N ALA A 404 13.28 -31.17 -41.58
CA ALA A 404 13.26 -31.52 -40.17
C ALA A 404 12.06 -32.40 -39.80
N ARG A 405 10.87 -32.13 -40.37
CA ARG A 405 9.69 -32.99 -40.15
C ARG A 405 9.87 -34.39 -40.73
N LYS A 406 10.41 -34.48 -41.95
CA LYS A 406 10.67 -35.76 -42.61
C LYS A 406 11.72 -36.59 -41.86
N ALA A 407 12.79 -35.95 -41.38
CA ALA A 407 13.80 -36.59 -40.54
C ALA A 407 13.20 -37.09 -39.20
N ALA A 408 12.27 -36.33 -38.60
CA ALA A 408 11.56 -36.76 -37.40
C ALA A 408 10.63 -37.96 -37.66
N GLU A 409 9.88 -37.96 -38.77
CA GLU A 409 9.03 -39.08 -39.21
C GLU A 409 9.87 -40.35 -39.52
N GLU A 410 11.04 -40.20 -40.17
CA GLU A 410 11.98 -41.30 -40.44
C GLU A 410 12.60 -41.85 -39.16
N ALA A 411 12.98 -40.99 -38.22
CA ALA A 411 13.46 -41.41 -36.90
C ALA A 411 12.37 -42.17 -36.11
N GLN A 412 11.11 -41.73 -36.19
CA GLN A 412 9.98 -42.43 -35.61
C GLN A 412 9.76 -43.80 -36.26
N ARG A 413 9.85 -43.89 -37.59
CA ARG A 413 9.72 -45.15 -38.34
C ARG A 413 10.86 -46.12 -38.03
N ALA A 414 12.09 -45.64 -37.91
CA ALA A 414 13.25 -46.44 -37.52
C ALA A 414 13.15 -46.95 -36.08
N ALA A 415 12.58 -46.17 -35.16
CA ALA A 415 12.31 -46.60 -33.80
C ALA A 415 11.25 -47.72 -33.74
N ILE A 416 10.22 -47.66 -34.59
CA ILE A 416 9.20 -48.72 -34.70
C ILE A 416 9.81 -50.01 -35.25
N LEU A 417 10.68 -49.93 -36.27
CA LEU A 417 11.35 -51.10 -36.87
C LEU A 417 12.35 -51.78 -35.92
N LYS A 418 12.96 -51.06 -34.98
CA LYS A 418 13.80 -51.65 -33.92
C LYS A 418 13.01 -52.37 -32.83
N GLY A 419 11.70 -52.15 -32.73
CA GLY A 419 10.83 -52.75 -31.71
C GLY A 419 10.16 -54.07 -32.11
N THR A 420 10.31 -54.53 -33.35
CA THR A 420 9.68 -55.77 -33.86
C THR A 420 10.73 -56.83 -34.20
N ALA A 421 11.40 -57.37 -33.19
CA ALA A 421 12.09 -58.66 -33.30
C ALA A 421 11.28 -59.69 -32.50
N TYR A 422 10.47 -60.49 -33.20
CA TYR A 422 9.82 -61.66 -32.60
C TYR A 422 10.73 -62.88 -32.81
N GLU A 423 11.22 -63.46 -31.71
CA GLU A 423 11.85 -64.78 -31.73
C GLU A 423 10.76 -65.85 -31.94
N ILE A 424 10.82 -66.57 -33.05
CA ILE A 424 10.00 -67.75 -33.29
C ILE A 424 10.64 -68.89 -32.51
N ARG A 425 10.00 -69.34 -31.41
CA ARG A 425 10.39 -70.59 -30.73
C ARG A 425 10.13 -71.79 -31.67
N PRO A 426 11.07 -72.74 -31.81
CA PRO A 426 10.83 -73.95 -32.59
C PRO A 426 9.75 -74.81 -31.90
N GLN A 427 8.80 -75.32 -32.69
CA GLN A 427 7.86 -76.36 -32.26
C GLN A 427 8.61 -77.68 -32.08
N GLU A 428 8.59 -78.24 -30.87
CA GLU A 428 9.04 -79.61 -30.61
C GLU A 428 8.08 -80.61 -31.28
N ALA A 429 8.58 -81.31 -32.28
CA ALA A 429 7.90 -82.42 -32.93
C ALA A 429 7.94 -83.66 -32.02
N GLY A 430 6.76 -84.24 -31.77
CA GLY A 430 6.61 -85.47 -31.02
C GLY A 430 7.11 -86.72 -31.75
N ALA A 431 7.75 -87.60 -30.99
CA ALA A 431 7.92 -89.03 -31.19
C ALA A 431 8.28 -89.58 -29.79
N ALA A 432 7.84 -90.73 -29.26
CA ALA A 432 7.17 -91.88 -29.83
C ALA A 432 6.51 -92.69 -28.69
N HIS A 433 5.62 -93.59 -29.10
CA HIS A 433 5.12 -94.76 -28.39
C HIS A 433 6.21 -95.73 -27.87
N ALA A 434 5.80 -96.57 -26.90
CA ALA A 434 6.32 -97.87 -26.41
C ALA A 434 6.91 -97.81 -24.98
N ALA A 435 6.54 -98.63 -23.99
CA ALA A 435 5.75 -99.86 -23.95
C ALA A 435 5.24 -100.17 -22.52
N ILE A 436 4.14 -100.93 -22.47
CA ILE A 436 3.64 -101.96 -21.52
C ILE A 436 2.13 -101.79 -21.31
#